data_AF-A0A7C5HUV4-F1
#
_entry.id   AF-A0A7C5HUV4-F1
#
_cell.length_a   1.000
_cell.length_b   1.000
_cell.length_c   1.000
_cell.angle_alpha   90.00
_cell.angle_beta   90.00
_cell.angle_gamma   90.00
#
_symmetry.space_group_name_H-M   'P 1'
#
loop_
_entity.id
_entity.type
_entity.pdbx_description
1 polymer ?
#
loop_
_entity_poly.entity_id
_entity_poly.type
_entity_poly.pdbx_seq_one_letter_code
_entity_poly.pdbx_strand_id
1 'polypeptide(L)'
;LKSHRSKRVKRFEDRWDRVEIIYLPPYSPDMNPDEGVWNWSKTKDLINSCPSTFDELVKNVRSSLRRLQNKKNILRWCLHESILEF
;
A
#
# COMPACT_ATOMS: atom_id res chain seq x y z
N LEU A 1 2.34 -4.04 13.31
CA LEU A 1 3.53 -4.91 13.59
C LEU A 1 4.50 -4.19 14.52
N LYS A 2 5.16 -4.90 15.46
CA LYS A 2 6.21 -4.30 16.31
C LYS A 2 7.37 -3.70 15.51
N SER A 3 7.62 -4.21 14.29
CA SER A 3 8.66 -3.71 13.38
C SER A 3 8.49 -2.23 13.01
N HIS A 4 7.25 -1.74 12.84
CA HIS A 4 6.97 -0.36 12.44
C HIS A 4 7.21 0.65 13.58
N ARG A 5 7.31 0.18 14.83
CA ARG A 5 7.61 1.01 16.02
C ARG A 5 9.01 0.77 16.58
N SER A 6 9.87 0.07 15.82
CA SER A 6 11.19 -0.33 16.27
C SER A 6 12.13 0.88 16.45
N LYS A 7 13.17 0.73 17.28
CA LYS A 7 14.22 1.77 17.47
C LYS A 7 14.83 2.23 16.14
N ARG A 8 14.89 1.36 15.14
CA ARG A 8 15.43 1.69 13.80
C ARG A 8 14.52 2.65 13.05
N VAL A 9 13.20 2.48 13.15
CA VAL A 9 12.22 3.39 12.50
C VAL A 9 12.24 4.75 13.19
N LYS A 10 12.28 4.79 14.53
CA LYS A 10 12.39 6.05 15.27
C LYS A 10 13.63 6.87 14.89
N ARG A 11 14.80 6.23 14.84
CA ARG A 11 16.03 6.89 14.37
C ARG A 11 15.97 7.37 12.92
N PHE A 12 15.14 6.75 12.09
CA PHE A 12 14.92 7.22 10.72
C PHE A 12 14.06 8.48 10.73
N GLU A 13 12.96 8.48 11.50
CA GLU A 13 12.10 9.66 11.71
C GLU A 13 12.91 10.86 12.24
N ASP A 14 13.72 10.65 13.29
CA ASP A 14 14.58 11.69 13.90
C ASP A 14 15.61 12.29 12.93
N ARG A 15 15.91 11.61 11.81
CA ARG A 15 16.90 12.05 10.82
C ARG A 15 16.30 12.94 9.74
N TRP A 16 14.99 12.91 9.52
CA TRP A 16 14.35 13.52 8.37
C TRP A 16 13.14 14.37 8.78
N ASP A 17 13.35 15.67 8.98
CA ASP A 17 12.33 16.64 9.41
C ASP A 17 11.13 16.77 8.45
N ARG A 18 11.21 16.21 7.23
CA ARG A 18 10.16 16.26 6.22
C ARG A 18 9.26 15.02 6.20
N VAL A 19 9.47 14.08 7.12
CA VAL A 19 8.70 12.83 7.20
C VAL A 19 7.93 12.82 8.51
N GLU A 20 6.61 12.73 8.40
CA GLU A 20 5.71 12.51 9.54
C GLU A 20 5.19 11.07 9.49
N ILE A 21 5.18 10.39 10.65
CA ILE A 21 4.67 9.02 10.77
C ILE A 21 3.34 9.03 11.50
N ILE A 22 2.27 8.74 10.76
CA ILE A 22 0.93 8.53 11.33
C ILE A 22 0.77 7.04 11.66
N TYR A 23 0.50 6.73 12.93
CA TYR A 23 0.23 5.37 13.36
C TYR A 23 -1.27 5.09 13.36
N LEU A 24 -1.70 4.16 12.50
CA LEU A 24 -3.07 3.68 12.50
C LEU A 24 -3.38 2.87 13.78
N PRO A 25 -4.63 2.91 14.29
CA PRO A 25 -5.08 2.02 15.33
C PRO A 25 -4.95 0.55 14.89
N PRO A 26 -4.83 -0.40 15.83
CA PRO A 26 -4.84 -1.82 15.51
C PRO A 26 -6.14 -2.21 14.78
N TYR A 27 -6.01 -3.05 13.75
CA TYR A 27 -7.15 -3.58 12.98
C TYR A 27 -8.02 -2.52 12.29
N SER A 28 -7.42 -1.41 11.83
CA SER A 28 -8.10 -0.37 11.05
C SER A 28 -7.69 -0.39 9.56
N PRO A 29 -8.07 -1.43 8.79
CA PRO A 29 -7.76 -1.49 7.35
C PRO A 29 -8.49 -0.39 6.55
N ASP A 30 -9.65 0.04 7.00
CA ASP A 30 -10.45 1.14 6.49
C ASP A 30 -9.70 2.49 6.51
N MET A 31 -8.73 2.66 7.41
CA MET A 31 -7.85 3.84 7.46
C MET A 31 -6.62 3.74 6.55
N ASN A 32 -6.37 2.59 5.93
CA ASN A 32 -5.15 2.35 5.16
C ASN A 32 -5.39 2.44 3.65
N PRO A 33 -4.92 3.49 2.95
CA PRO A 33 -5.13 3.64 1.50
C PRO A 33 -4.48 2.54 0.66
N ASP A 34 -3.48 1.83 1.20
CA ASP A 34 -2.89 0.68 0.53
C ASP A 34 -3.91 -0.47 0.34
N GLU A 35 -4.97 -0.55 1.13
CA GLU A 35 -6.04 -1.53 0.91
C GLU A 35 -6.74 -1.28 -0.42
N GLY A 36 -6.96 0.00 -0.80
CA GLY A 36 -7.49 0.37 -2.11
C GLY A 36 -6.56 -0.04 -3.25
N VAL A 37 -5.25 0.14 -3.07
CA VAL A 37 -4.21 -0.31 -4.02
C VAL A 37 -4.24 -1.82 -4.21
N TRP A 38 -4.29 -2.57 -3.11
CA TRP A 38 -4.36 -4.03 -3.15
C TRP A 38 -5.67 -4.53 -3.74
N ASN A 39 -6.79 -3.89 -3.42
CA ASN A 39 -8.09 -4.22 -3.97
C ASN A 39 -8.10 -4.04 -5.49
N TRP A 40 -7.60 -2.91 -6.01
CA TRP A 40 -7.46 -2.68 -7.44
C TRP A 40 -6.60 -3.77 -8.11
N SER A 41 -5.42 -4.02 -7.54
CA SER A 41 -4.48 -5.00 -8.09
C SER A 41 -5.10 -6.39 -8.19
N LYS A 42 -5.81 -6.84 -7.14
CA LYS A 42 -6.41 -8.18 -7.09
C LYS A 42 -7.68 -8.31 -7.94
N THR A 43 -8.54 -7.30 -7.94
CA THR A 43 -9.89 -7.41 -8.53
C THR A 43 -10.00 -6.86 -9.95
N LYS A 44 -9.08 -5.99 -10.37
CA LYS A 44 -9.07 -5.40 -11.72
C LYS A 44 -7.94 -5.95 -12.57
N ASP A 45 -6.72 -5.91 -12.04
CA ASP A 45 -5.52 -6.18 -12.83
C ASP A 45 -5.13 -7.68 -12.84
N LEU A 46 -5.40 -8.40 -11.75
CA LEU A 46 -5.03 -9.81 -11.56
C LEU A 46 -6.25 -10.73 -11.42
N ILE A 47 -7.42 -10.27 -11.87
CA ILE A 47 -8.63 -11.09 -11.86
C ILE A 47 -8.39 -12.37 -12.66
N ASN A 48 -8.76 -13.51 -12.08
CA ASN A 48 -8.55 -14.85 -12.64
C ASN A 48 -7.09 -15.23 -12.94
N SER A 49 -6.12 -14.49 -12.41
CA SER A 49 -4.71 -14.85 -12.52
C SER A 49 -4.41 -16.12 -11.72
N CYS A 50 -3.81 -17.12 -12.37
CA CYS A 50 -3.40 -18.37 -11.76
C CYS A 50 -1.91 -18.63 -12.07
N PRO A 51 -0.99 -17.90 -11.43
CA PRO A 51 0.44 -18.06 -11.68
C PRO A 51 0.89 -19.46 -11.21
N SER A 52 1.66 -20.14 -12.04
CA SER A 52 2.15 -21.51 -11.77
C SER A 52 3.42 -21.50 -10.91
N THR A 53 4.08 -20.35 -10.78
CA THR A 53 5.31 -20.19 -10.01
C THR A 53 5.27 -18.93 -9.15
N PHE A 54 6.09 -18.90 -8.11
CA PHE A 54 6.28 -17.72 -7.29
C PHE A 54 6.84 -16.53 -8.10
N ASP A 55 7.79 -16.78 -9.00
CA ASP A 55 8.39 -15.74 -9.83
C ASP A 55 7.36 -15.11 -10.77
N GLU A 56 6.46 -15.93 -11.34
CA GLU A 56 5.34 -15.44 -12.15
C GLU A 56 4.38 -14.60 -11.32
N LEU A 57 4.02 -15.04 -10.11
CA LEU A 57 3.20 -14.26 -9.19
C LEU A 57 3.83 -12.89 -8.90
N VAL A 58 5.11 -12.87 -8.54
CA VAL A 58 5.85 -11.63 -8.24
C VAL A 58 5.89 -10.71 -9.46
N LYS A 59 6.17 -11.26 -10.65
CA LYS A 59 6.17 -10.51 -11.91
C LYS A 59 4.80 -9.88 -12.19
N ASN A 60 3.73 -10.64 -12.00
CA ASN A 60 2.36 -10.19 -12.25
C ASN A 60 1.96 -9.07 -11.27
N VAL A 61 2.24 -9.24 -9.98
CA VAL A 61 1.99 -8.22 -8.95
C VAL A 61 2.78 -6.94 -9.22
N ARG A 62 4.08 -7.04 -9.50
CA ARG A 62 4.92 -5.86 -9.82
C ARG A 62 4.39 -5.12 -11.05
N SER A 63 3.98 -5.86 -12.08
CA SER A 63 3.43 -5.26 -13.31
C SER A 63 2.11 -4.54 -13.04
N SER A 64 1.23 -5.13 -12.22
CA SER A 64 -0.01 -4.48 -11.76
C SER A 64 0.26 -3.18 -11.01
N LEU A 65 1.13 -3.20 -10.00
CA LEU A 65 1.47 -2.00 -9.22
C LEU A 65 2.12 -0.91 -10.09
N ARG A 66 2.97 -1.28 -11.06
CA ARG A 66 3.59 -0.33 -11.98
C ARG A 66 2.58 0.31 -12.95
N ARG A 67 1.54 -0.42 -13.37
CA ARG A 67 0.43 0.17 -14.13
C ARG A 67 -0.37 1.14 -13.28
N LEU A 68 -0.69 0.77 -12.04
CA LEU A 68 -1.43 1.60 -11.11
C LEU A 68 -0.71 2.91 -10.76
N GLN A 69 0.63 2.88 -10.64
CA GLN A 69 1.46 4.06 -10.40
C GLN A 69 1.17 5.22 -11.37
N ASN A 70 0.78 4.92 -12.61
CA ASN A 70 0.50 5.93 -13.63
C ASN A 70 -0.98 6.36 -13.67
N LYS A 71 -1.86 5.75 -12.86
CA LYS A 71 -3.30 6.04 -12.81
C LYS A 71 -3.65 6.97 -11.64
N LYS A 72 -3.35 8.26 -11.80
CA LYS A 72 -3.55 9.29 -10.77
C LYS A 72 -4.97 9.34 -10.20
N ASN A 73 -5.98 9.13 -11.04
CA ASN A 73 -7.39 9.11 -10.62
C ASN A 73 -7.67 7.95 -9.64
N ILE A 74 -7.10 6.78 -9.88
CA ILE A 74 -7.28 5.63 -8.99
C ILE A 74 -6.51 5.82 -7.69
N LEU A 75 -5.28 6.34 -7.75
CA LEU A 75 -4.51 6.65 -6.54
C LEU A 75 -5.22 7.68 -5.66
N ARG A 76 -5.81 8.71 -6.26
CA ARG A 76 -6.66 9.67 -5.52
C ARG A 76 -7.88 8.98 -4.92
N TRP A 77 -8.54 8.11 -5.67
CA TRP A 77 -9.66 7.33 -5.14
C TRP A 77 -9.23 6.47 -3.93
N CYS A 78 -8.08 5.78 -3.99
CA CYS A 78 -7.59 4.98 -2.86
C CYS A 78 -7.37 5.83 -1.59
N LEU A 79 -6.88 7.06 -1.75
CA LEU A 79 -6.73 8.01 -0.64
C LEU A 79 -8.07 8.49 -0.09
N HIS A 80 -9.04 8.78 -0.95
CA HIS A 80 -10.37 9.22 -0.53
C HIS A 80 -11.23 8.11 0.09
N GLU A 81 -11.04 6.87 -0.36
CA GLU A 81 -11.74 5.70 0.19
C GLU A 81 -11.24 5.38 1.61
N SER A 82 -9.95 5.63 1.89
CA SER A 82 -9.47 5.53 3.26
C SER A 82 -10.08 6.65 4.09
N ILE A 83 -10.66 6.32 5.24
CA ILE A 83 -11.22 7.31 6.18
C ILE A 83 -10.14 8.10 6.94
N LEU A 84 -8.90 8.10 6.43
CA LEU A 84 -7.79 8.81 7.02
C LEU A 84 -7.99 10.31 6.80
N GLU A 85 -8.15 11.05 7.89
CA GLU A 85 -8.25 12.50 7.87
C GLU A 85 -6.85 13.10 7.61
N PHE A 86 -6.76 14.02 6.64
CA PHE A 86 -5.55 14.78 6.28
C PHE A 86 -5.79 16.27 6.48
#